data_AF-D9RAP7-F1
#
_entry.id   AF-D9RAP7-F1
#
_cell.length_a   1.000
_cell.length_b   1.000
_cell.length_c   1.000
_cell.angle_alpha   90.00
_cell.angle_beta   90.00
_cell.angle_gamma   90.00
#
_symmetry.space_group_name_H-M   'P 1'
#
loop_
_entity.id
_entity.type
_entity.pdbx_description
1 polymer ?
#
loop_
_entity_poly.entity_id
_entity_poly.type
_entity_poly.pdbx_seq_one_letter_code
_entity_poly.pdbx_strand_id
1 'polypeptide(L)'
;MEENQSKLDSYIDYINAHILPFIDYDELDRSYQTEEKAYAKGILNRLHTAMLEQYGDTRLVCGHGDIQEDYAVVPGVIQGKKTGEIALALLGIDLSSSGEHCQTEFLCKYGVISQGNNDLPKALAGEITVRYLPYDYCYTADISGDIHISKGRLPEGIKEILQTFQEHTTELLFEENKDMDMER
;
A
#
# COMPACT_ATOMS: atom_id res chain seq x y z
N MET A 1 26.93 -6.95 18.07
CA MET A 1 26.72 -6.41 16.72
C MET A 1 25.22 -6.23 16.64
N GLU A 2 24.75 -4.99 16.69
CA GLU A 2 23.35 -4.71 16.35
C GLU A 2 23.18 -5.11 14.89
N GLU A 3 22.27 -6.05 14.62
CA GLU A 3 21.80 -6.29 13.26
C GLU A 3 21.20 -4.96 12.79
N ASN A 4 21.85 -4.32 11.82
CA ASN A 4 21.35 -3.11 11.22
C ASN A 4 20.12 -3.52 10.41
N GLN A 5 18.93 -3.45 11.01
CA GLN A 5 17.67 -3.79 10.38
C GLN A 5 17.50 -2.96 9.09
N SER A 6 17.10 -3.60 7.99
CA SER A 6 16.91 -2.88 6.73
C SER A 6 15.78 -1.86 6.90
N LYS A 7 15.80 -0.77 6.11
CA LYS A 7 14.73 0.23 6.18
C LYS A 7 13.41 -0.38 5.75
N LEU A 8 13.45 -1.29 4.78
CA LEU A 8 12.34 -2.15 4.39
C LEU A 8 11.74 -2.89 5.59
N ASP A 9 12.53 -3.66 6.33
CA ASP A 9 12.03 -4.44 7.48
C ASP A 9 11.42 -3.51 8.54
N SER A 10 12.06 -2.35 8.77
CA SER A 10 11.57 -1.35 9.72
C SER A 10 10.21 -0.78 9.30
N TYR A 11 10.02 -0.54 7.99
CA TYR A 11 8.74 -0.12 7.43
C TYR A 11 7.66 -1.19 7.56
N ILE A 12 7.97 -2.44 7.17
CA ILE A 12 7.03 -3.55 7.25
C ILE A 12 6.61 -3.82 8.69
N ASP A 13 7.56 -3.86 9.63
CA ASP A 13 7.27 -4.05 11.05
C ASP A 13 6.39 -2.93 11.59
N TYR A 14 6.69 -1.67 11.23
CA TYR A 14 5.90 -0.52 11.67
C TYR A 14 4.45 -0.59 11.17
N ILE A 15 4.22 -0.81 9.88
CA ILE A 15 2.85 -0.85 9.35
C ILE A 15 2.05 -2.04 9.89
N ASN A 16 2.71 -3.19 10.10
CA ASN A 16 2.10 -4.37 10.70
C ASN A 16 1.75 -4.17 12.18
N ALA A 17 2.53 -3.37 12.91
CA ALA A 17 2.30 -3.13 14.33
C ALA A 17 1.34 -1.95 14.60
N HIS A 18 1.27 -0.96 13.71
CA HIS A 18 0.67 0.34 14.01
C HIS A 18 -0.40 0.82 13.02
N ILE A 19 -0.54 0.21 11.85
CA ILE A 19 -1.49 0.67 10.84
C ILE A 19 -2.44 -0.45 10.43
N LEU A 20 -1.93 -1.50 9.79
CA LEU A 20 -2.73 -2.53 9.13
C LEU A 20 -3.75 -3.25 10.04
N PRO A 21 -3.43 -3.58 11.31
CA PRO A 21 -4.40 -4.21 12.21
C PRO A 21 -5.56 -3.30 12.60
N PHE A 22 -5.35 -1.99 12.55
CA PHE A 22 -6.30 -0.99 13.04
C PHE A 22 -7.07 -0.29 11.92
N ILE A 23 -6.97 -0.78 10.68
CA ILE A 23 -7.79 -0.30 9.57
C ILE A 23 -9.21 -0.87 9.72
N ASP A 24 -10.21 -0.01 9.60
CA ASP A 24 -11.58 -0.47 9.33
C ASP A 24 -11.69 -0.84 7.84
N TYR A 25 -11.48 -2.11 7.53
CA TYR A 25 -11.47 -2.60 6.15
C TYR A 25 -12.86 -2.54 5.48
N ASP A 26 -13.94 -2.58 6.25
CA ASP A 26 -15.29 -2.41 5.73
C ASP A 26 -15.54 -0.95 5.34
N GLU A 27 -15.08 0.01 6.16
CA GLU A 27 -15.11 1.43 5.81
C GLU A 27 -14.17 1.75 4.65
N LEU A 28 -13.01 1.10 4.58
CA LEU A 28 -12.09 1.25 3.46
C LEU A 28 -12.74 0.84 2.14
N ASP A 29 -13.40 -0.32 2.07
CA ASP A 29 -14.07 -0.81 0.87
C ASP A 29 -15.27 0.08 0.49
N ARG A 30 -16.03 0.60 1.47
CA ARG A 30 -17.07 1.61 1.23
C ARG A 30 -16.50 2.91 0.70
N SER A 31 -15.38 3.36 1.25
CA SER A 31 -14.74 4.61 0.88
C SER A 31 -14.33 4.64 -0.58
N TYR A 32 -13.87 3.52 -1.15
CA TYR A 32 -13.57 3.42 -2.58
C TYR A 32 -14.73 3.79 -3.50
N GLN A 33 -15.97 3.59 -3.04
CA GLN A 33 -17.20 3.87 -3.79
C GLN A 33 -17.72 5.30 -3.59
N THR A 34 -17.11 6.08 -2.70
CA THR A 34 -17.47 7.48 -2.48
C THR A 34 -16.78 8.38 -3.50
N GLU A 35 -17.35 9.56 -3.74
CA GLU A 35 -16.73 10.55 -4.63
C GLU A 35 -15.36 10.99 -4.11
N GLU A 36 -15.29 11.37 -2.83
CA GLU A 36 -14.10 11.93 -2.18
C GLU A 36 -13.05 10.88 -1.80
N LYS A 37 -13.47 9.65 -1.47
CA LYS A 37 -12.60 8.55 -1.01
C LYS A 37 -11.76 8.95 0.21
N ALA A 38 -12.34 9.76 1.08
CA ALA A 38 -11.64 10.43 2.17
C ALA A 38 -10.91 9.45 3.11
N TYR A 39 -11.59 8.37 3.52
CA TYR A 39 -11.00 7.35 4.39
C TYR A 39 -9.85 6.61 3.68
N ALA A 40 -10.05 6.19 2.43
CA ALA A 40 -8.98 5.57 1.63
C ALA A 40 -7.76 6.50 1.46
N LYS A 41 -7.98 7.77 1.13
CA LYS A 41 -6.92 8.77 1.05
C LYS A 41 -6.18 8.95 2.38
N GLY A 42 -6.91 9.00 3.49
CA GLY A 42 -6.33 9.07 4.83
C GLY A 42 -5.48 7.85 5.19
N ILE A 43 -5.91 6.64 4.84
CA ILE A 43 -5.10 5.41 5.02
C ILE A 43 -3.85 5.46 4.14
N LEU A 44 -3.97 5.86 2.87
CA LEU A 44 -2.83 6.00 1.98
C LEU A 44 -1.81 7.02 2.52
N ASN A 45 -2.29 8.14 3.08
CA ASN A 45 -1.44 9.13 3.72
C ASN A 45 -0.70 8.56 4.92
N ARG A 46 -1.37 7.81 5.80
CA ARG A 46 -0.72 7.15 6.94
C ARG A 46 0.38 6.18 6.50
N LEU A 47 0.12 5.34 5.50
CA LEU A 47 1.11 4.41 4.96
C LEU A 47 2.30 5.15 4.33
N HIS A 48 2.04 6.26 3.63
CA HIS A 48 3.05 7.11 3.01
C HIS A 48 3.90 7.84 4.06
N THR A 49 3.29 8.39 5.11
CA THR A 49 4.01 9.02 6.22
C THR A 49 4.89 8.02 6.94
N ALA A 50 4.40 6.81 7.22
CA ALA A 50 5.22 5.74 7.79
C ALA A 50 6.39 5.38 6.87
N MET A 51 6.19 5.31 5.55
CA MET A 51 7.27 5.08 4.60
C MET A 51 8.32 6.19 4.67
N LEU A 52 7.90 7.46 4.68
CA LEU A 52 8.81 8.60 4.81
C LEU A 52 9.62 8.55 6.12
N GLU A 53 8.99 8.19 7.24
CA GLU A 53 9.66 8.07 8.54
C GLU A 53 10.71 6.96 8.57
N GLN A 54 10.39 5.78 8.01
CA GLN A 54 11.28 4.62 8.07
C GLN A 54 12.35 4.64 6.97
N TYR A 55 12.02 5.08 5.75
CA TYR A 55 13.00 5.19 4.66
C TYR A 55 13.82 6.48 4.75
N GLY A 56 13.29 7.51 5.38
CA GLY A 56 13.90 8.84 5.55
C GLY A 56 13.67 9.79 4.37
N ASP A 57 13.16 9.30 3.24
CA ASP A 57 12.82 10.08 2.05
C ASP A 57 11.71 9.34 1.26
N THR A 58 10.95 10.07 0.45
CA THR A 58 10.03 9.49 -0.54
C THR A 58 10.73 9.19 -1.87
N ARG A 59 11.94 9.72 -2.08
CA ARG A 59 12.73 9.49 -3.28
C ARG A 59 13.54 8.21 -3.18
N LEU A 60 13.21 7.25 -4.03
CA LEU A 60 14.00 6.02 -4.23
C LEU A 60 14.71 6.11 -5.59
N VAL A 61 15.82 5.39 -5.75
CA VAL A 61 16.61 5.43 -6.98
C VAL A 61 16.82 4.01 -7.47
N CYS A 62 16.50 3.76 -8.74
CA CYS A 62 16.83 2.51 -9.40
C CYS A 62 18.32 2.48 -9.77
N GLY A 63 18.95 1.31 -9.63
CA GLY A 63 20.33 1.08 -10.02
C GLY A 63 21.07 0.18 -9.06
N HIS A 64 22.30 -0.18 -9.44
CA HIS A 64 23.21 -0.95 -8.61
C HIS A 64 24.23 0.00 -7.98
N GLY A 65 24.15 0.19 -6.67
CA GLY A 65 25.13 0.96 -5.91
C GLY A 65 25.39 0.32 -4.55
N ASP A 66 26.60 0.48 -4.01
CA ASP A 66 27.08 -0.21 -2.79
C ASP A 66 26.26 0.09 -1.50
N ILE A 67 25.30 1.03 -1.55
CA ILE A 67 24.52 1.55 -0.41
C ILE A 67 23.00 1.63 -0.74
N GLN A 68 22.56 1.15 -1.90
CA GLN A 68 21.15 1.23 -2.31
C GLN A 68 20.39 -0.04 -1.91
N GLU A 69 19.12 0.11 -1.52
CA GLU A 69 18.25 -1.05 -1.33
C GLU A 69 17.83 -1.58 -2.71
N ASP A 70 17.98 -2.89 -2.93
CA ASP A 70 17.63 -3.53 -4.20
C ASP A 70 16.12 -3.71 -4.37
N TYR A 71 15.36 -3.63 -3.27
CA TYR A 71 13.93 -3.85 -3.23
C TYR A 71 13.27 -2.90 -2.24
N ALA A 72 12.08 -2.41 -2.58
CA ALA A 72 11.29 -1.57 -1.70
C ALA A 72 9.81 -1.97 -1.73
N VAL A 73 9.16 -1.90 -0.58
CA VAL A 73 7.70 -1.89 -0.50
C VAL A 73 7.24 -0.45 -0.38
N VAL A 74 6.34 -0.03 -1.25
CA VAL A 74 5.81 1.34 -1.29
C VAL A 74 4.28 1.31 -1.34
N PRO A 75 3.59 2.23 -0.65
CA PRO A 75 2.15 2.29 -0.72
C PRO A 75 1.71 2.97 -2.01
N GLY A 76 0.63 2.46 -2.59
CA GLY A 76 0.10 2.91 -3.86
C GLY A 76 -1.36 2.60 -4.06
N VAL A 77 -1.79 2.87 -5.29
CA VAL A 77 -3.17 2.75 -5.74
C VAL A 77 -3.17 1.87 -6.98
N ILE A 78 -4.12 0.94 -7.03
CA ILE A 78 -4.39 0.11 -8.20
C ILE A 78 -5.80 0.39 -8.71
N GLN A 79 -5.98 0.29 -10.02
CA GLN A 79 -7.28 0.40 -10.67
C GLN A 79 -7.47 -0.75 -11.67
N GLY A 80 -8.51 -1.56 -11.47
CA GLY A 80 -8.85 -2.66 -12.36
C GLY A 80 -9.19 -2.15 -13.76
N LYS A 81 -8.49 -2.65 -14.79
CA LYS A 81 -8.66 -2.20 -16.19
C LYS A 81 -10.04 -2.49 -16.76
N LYS A 82 -10.70 -3.53 -16.25
CA LYS A 82 -12.00 -4.00 -16.74
C LYS A 82 -13.18 -3.38 -15.98
N THR A 83 -12.97 -3.13 -14.69
CA THR A 83 -14.04 -2.75 -13.74
C THR A 83 -13.98 -1.26 -13.40
N GLY A 84 -12.81 -0.64 -13.53
CA GLY A 84 -12.53 0.69 -13.00
C GLY A 84 -12.43 0.74 -11.48
N GLU A 85 -12.57 -0.40 -10.78
CA GLU A 85 -12.53 -0.48 -9.33
C GLU A 85 -11.14 -0.15 -8.79
N ILE A 86 -11.12 0.60 -7.70
CA ILE A 86 -9.90 1.06 -7.05
C ILE A 86 -9.65 0.22 -5.80
N ALA A 87 -8.38 -0.03 -5.50
CA ALA A 87 -7.94 -0.41 -4.17
C ALA A 87 -6.62 0.29 -3.82
N LEU A 88 -6.36 0.44 -2.52
CA LEU A 88 -5.00 0.71 -2.07
C LEU A 88 -4.20 -0.59 -2.11
N ALA A 89 -2.90 -0.47 -2.28
CA ALA A 89 -2.00 -1.60 -2.26
C ALA A 89 -0.65 -1.26 -1.64
N LEU A 90 0.01 -2.28 -1.09
CA LEU A 90 1.44 -2.29 -0.89
C LEU A 90 2.08 -2.93 -2.12
N LEU A 91 2.98 -2.21 -2.78
CA LEU A 91 3.60 -2.59 -4.03
C LEU A 91 5.08 -2.90 -3.78
N GLY A 92 5.47 -4.12 -4.08
CA GLY A 92 6.87 -4.56 -4.08
C GLY A 92 7.54 -4.17 -5.39
N ILE A 93 8.58 -3.35 -5.30
CA ILE A 93 9.31 -2.79 -6.43
C ILE A 93 10.77 -3.23 -6.36
N ASP A 94 11.26 -3.87 -7.42
CA ASP A 94 12.67 -4.19 -7.61
C ASP A 94 13.40 -2.98 -8.22
N LEU A 95 14.18 -2.31 -7.38
CA LEU A 95 14.97 -1.12 -7.73
C LEU A 95 16.21 -1.50 -8.56
N SER A 96 16.68 -2.74 -8.42
CA SER A 96 17.78 -3.29 -9.22
C SER A 96 17.34 -3.60 -10.66
N SER A 97 16.05 -3.88 -10.88
CA SER A 97 15.41 -4.15 -12.17
C SER A 97 14.63 -2.93 -12.70
N SER A 98 15.22 -1.73 -12.63
CA SER A 98 14.60 -0.50 -13.18
C SER A 98 13.18 -0.21 -12.69
N GLY A 99 12.86 -0.54 -11.44
CA GLY A 99 11.56 -0.28 -10.82
C GLY A 99 10.49 -1.32 -11.18
N GLU A 100 10.89 -2.56 -11.47
CA GLU A 100 9.96 -3.62 -11.83
C GLU A 100 8.99 -3.91 -10.69
N HIS A 101 7.70 -3.99 -11.00
CA HIS A 101 6.68 -4.36 -10.04
C HIS A 101 6.61 -5.89 -9.90
N CYS A 102 6.96 -6.39 -8.71
CA CYS A 102 7.11 -7.82 -8.45
C CYS A 102 6.00 -8.40 -7.56
N GLN A 103 5.39 -7.58 -6.70
CA GLN A 103 4.41 -8.06 -5.73
C GLN A 103 3.33 -7.00 -5.45
N THR A 104 2.10 -7.44 -5.26
CA THR A 104 1.00 -6.60 -4.79
C THR A 104 0.33 -7.23 -3.58
N GLU A 105 0.11 -6.43 -2.55
CA GLU A 105 -0.80 -6.74 -1.45
C GLU A 105 -1.98 -5.78 -1.50
N PHE A 106 -3.17 -6.29 -1.81
CA PHE A 106 -4.40 -5.50 -1.91
C PHE A 106 -4.97 -5.25 -0.52
N LEU A 107 -5.34 -4.00 -0.22
CA LEU A 107 -6.14 -3.66 0.95
C LEU A 107 -7.61 -3.66 0.52
N CYS A 108 -8.40 -4.58 1.06
CA CYS A 108 -9.82 -4.74 0.73
C CYS A 108 -10.62 -5.15 1.96
N LYS A 109 -11.95 -5.27 1.87
CA LYS A 109 -12.83 -5.66 2.99
C LYS A 109 -12.42 -6.96 3.71
N TYR A 110 -11.59 -7.80 3.10
CA TYR A 110 -11.10 -9.05 3.68
C TYR A 110 -9.75 -8.90 4.40
N GLY A 111 -9.27 -7.67 4.58
CA GLY A 111 -7.93 -7.37 5.07
C GLY A 111 -6.91 -7.22 3.93
N VAL A 112 -5.65 -7.50 4.25
CA VAL A 112 -4.53 -7.49 3.31
C VAL A 112 -4.45 -8.83 2.57
N ILE A 113 -4.56 -8.79 1.25
CA ILE A 113 -4.58 -9.97 0.39
C ILE A 113 -3.42 -9.93 -0.59
N SER A 114 -2.49 -10.88 -0.47
CA SER A 114 -1.34 -11.00 -1.39
C SER A 114 -1.76 -11.60 -2.74
N GLN A 115 -1.32 -10.97 -3.83
CA GLN A 115 -1.55 -11.44 -5.18
C GLN A 115 -0.86 -12.80 -5.40
N GLY A 116 -1.60 -13.77 -5.94
CA GLY A 116 -1.05 -15.10 -6.22
C GLY A 116 -0.88 -16.00 -4.98
N ASN A 117 -1.41 -15.59 -3.82
CA ASN A 117 -1.43 -16.44 -2.64
C ASN A 117 -2.31 -17.69 -2.89
N ASN A 118 -1.67 -18.86 -2.90
CA ASN A 118 -2.29 -20.15 -3.18
C ASN A 118 -3.13 -20.69 -2.02
N ASP A 119 -2.96 -20.14 -0.81
CA ASP A 119 -3.69 -20.54 0.38
C ASP A 119 -5.05 -19.81 0.52
N LEU A 120 -5.31 -18.80 -0.34
CA LEU A 120 -6.60 -18.13 -0.38
C LEU A 120 -7.71 -19.09 -0.83
N PRO A 121 -8.89 -19.05 -0.19
CA PRO A 121 -10.07 -19.74 -0.69
C PRO A 121 -10.33 -19.37 -2.16
N LYS A 122 -10.59 -20.37 -3.02
CA LYS A 122 -10.77 -20.16 -4.47
C LYS A 122 -11.82 -19.10 -4.82
N ALA A 123 -12.88 -19.00 -4.02
CA ALA A 123 -13.92 -17.99 -4.21
C ALA A 123 -13.37 -16.57 -4.02
N LEU A 124 -12.58 -16.35 -2.98
CA LEU A 124 -11.94 -15.07 -2.69
C LEU A 124 -10.88 -14.71 -3.75
N ALA A 125 -10.02 -15.66 -4.11
CA ALA A 125 -9.06 -15.46 -5.19
C ALA A 125 -9.74 -15.11 -6.52
N GLY A 126 -10.89 -15.76 -6.80
CA GLY A 126 -11.74 -15.44 -7.94
C GLY A 126 -12.32 -14.03 -7.88
N GLU A 127 -12.80 -13.58 -6.72
CA GLU A 127 -13.32 -12.23 -6.52
C GLU A 127 -12.24 -11.17 -6.77
N ILE A 128 -11.06 -11.29 -6.16
CA ILE A 128 -9.93 -10.37 -6.38
C ILE A 128 -9.52 -10.33 -7.86
N THR A 129 -9.49 -11.49 -8.52
CA THR A 129 -9.17 -11.58 -9.95
C THR A 129 -10.19 -10.85 -10.80
N VAL A 130 -11.49 -11.03 -10.54
CA VAL A 130 -12.56 -10.37 -11.31
C VAL A 130 -12.58 -8.86 -11.06
N ARG A 131 -12.39 -8.44 -9.80
CA ARG A 131 -12.44 -7.03 -9.41
C ARG A 131 -11.25 -6.24 -9.95
N TYR A 132 -10.03 -6.77 -9.84
CA TYR A 132 -8.83 -5.98 -10.07
C TYR A 132 -7.97 -6.44 -11.24
N LEU A 133 -8.04 -7.69 -11.72
CA LEU A 133 -7.10 -8.19 -12.73
C LEU A 133 -7.59 -8.10 -14.20
N PRO A 134 -6.76 -7.59 -15.13
CA PRO A 134 -5.49 -6.87 -14.91
C PRO A 134 -5.76 -5.44 -14.39
N TYR A 135 -4.80 -4.84 -13.67
CA TYR A 135 -4.88 -3.45 -13.18
C TYR A 135 -3.82 -2.54 -13.79
N ASP A 136 -4.07 -1.24 -13.73
CA ASP A 136 -3.04 -0.20 -13.71
C ASP A 136 -2.67 0.12 -12.26
N TYR A 137 -1.45 0.60 -12.02
CA TYR A 137 -0.99 0.96 -10.67
C TYR A 137 -0.10 2.20 -10.70
N CYS A 138 -0.01 2.88 -9.57
CA CYS A 138 1.05 3.84 -9.27
C CYS A 138 1.23 3.95 -7.76
N TYR A 139 2.45 4.24 -7.32
CA TYR A 139 2.80 4.41 -5.92
C TYR A 139 2.95 5.88 -5.52
N THR A 140 3.03 6.13 -4.22
CA THR A 140 3.22 7.46 -3.64
C THR A 140 4.69 7.91 -3.60
N ALA A 141 5.64 6.97 -3.70
CA ALA A 141 7.07 7.27 -3.76
C ALA A 141 7.47 7.92 -5.11
N ASP A 142 8.59 8.63 -5.15
CA ASP A 142 9.19 9.09 -6.40
C ASP A 142 10.42 8.24 -6.73
N ILE A 143 10.20 7.19 -7.53
CA ILE A 143 11.27 6.24 -7.89
C ILE A 143 11.96 6.72 -9.16
N SER A 144 13.14 7.31 -9.00
CA SER A 144 13.97 7.78 -10.10
C SER A 144 14.55 6.60 -10.87
N GLY A 145 14.26 6.54 -12.17
CA GLY A 145 14.75 5.47 -13.04
C GLY A 145 13.76 4.32 -13.25
N ASP A 146 12.55 4.40 -12.67
CA ASP A 146 11.44 3.53 -13.05
C ASP A 146 11.02 3.80 -14.51
N ILE A 147 11.04 2.75 -15.34
CA ILE A 147 10.65 2.80 -16.76
C ILE A 147 9.27 2.17 -17.04
N HIS A 148 8.64 1.56 -16.03
CA HIS A 148 7.38 0.84 -16.12
C HIS A 148 6.18 1.77 -15.96
N ILE A 149 6.30 2.83 -15.16
CA ILE A 149 5.19 3.77 -14.91
C ILE A 149 5.27 5.01 -15.80
N SER A 150 4.20 5.23 -16.55
CA SER A 150 3.98 6.48 -17.28
C SER A 150 2.95 7.35 -16.57
N LYS A 151 3.38 8.28 -15.70
CA LYS A 151 2.48 9.16 -14.91
C LYS A 151 1.42 9.88 -15.76
N GLY A 152 1.75 10.28 -17.00
CA GLY A 152 0.81 10.90 -17.93
C GLY A 152 -0.32 10.00 -18.46
N ARG A 153 -0.12 8.67 -18.43
CA ARG A 153 -1.07 7.66 -18.92
C ARG A 153 -1.87 6.98 -17.81
N LEU A 154 -1.68 7.39 -16.56
CA LEU A 154 -2.45 6.81 -15.45
C LEU A 154 -3.94 7.08 -15.64
N PRO A 155 -4.81 6.09 -15.34
CA PRO A 155 -6.24 6.31 -15.32
C PRO A 155 -6.63 7.30 -14.21
N GLU A 156 -7.77 7.97 -14.40
CA GLU A 156 -8.16 9.14 -13.61
C GLU A 156 -8.35 8.81 -12.12
N GLY A 157 -8.85 7.61 -11.80
CA GLY A 157 -9.05 7.18 -10.41
C GLY A 157 -7.74 7.12 -9.62
N ILE A 158 -6.66 6.68 -10.26
CA ILE A 158 -5.32 6.67 -9.65
C ILE A 158 -4.82 8.10 -9.44
N LYS A 159 -4.95 8.95 -10.47
CA LYS A 159 -4.49 10.35 -10.42
C LYS A 159 -5.18 11.14 -9.31
N GLU A 160 -6.51 11.01 -9.22
CA GLU A 160 -7.35 11.72 -8.26
C GLU A 160 -6.94 11.45 -6.81
N ILE A 161 -6.70 10.18 -6.48
CA ILE A 161 -6.23 9.79 -5.14
C ILE A 161 -4.80 10.29 -4.91
N LEU A 162 -3.87 10.01 -5.82
CA LEU A 162 -2.46 10.37 -5.64
C LEU A 162 -2.21 11.88 -5.58
N GLN A 163 -3.10 12.70 -6.17
CA GLN A 163 -2.97 14.15 -6.12
C GLN A 163 -3.34 14.75 -4.76
N THR A 164 -4.28 14.13 -4.02
CA THR A 164 -4.92 14.76 -2.85
C THR A 164 -4.82 13.95 -1.57
N PHE A 165 -4.24 12.75 -1.59
CA PHE A 165 -4.21 11.88 -0.41
C PHE A 165 -3.55 12.52 0.82
N GLN A 166 -2.52 13.35 0.61
CA GLN A 166 -1.80 14.03 1.70
C GLN A 166 -2.67 15.04 2.46
N GLU A 167 -3.74 15.53 1.85
CA GLU A 167 -4.69 16.47 2.46
C GLU A 167 -5.67 15.76 3.41
N HIS A 168 -5.68 14.43 3.40
CA HIS A 168 -6.65 13.62 4.15
C HIS A 168 -5.99 13.00 5.37
N THR A 169 -6.72 13.00 6.47
CA THR A 169 -6.36 12.28 7.69
C THR A 169 -7.55 11.43 8.10
N THR A 170 -7.29 10.31 8.77
CA THR A 170 -8.33 9.41 9.24
C THR A 170 -7.94 8.83 10.58
N GLU A 171 -8.89 8.44 11.41
CA GLU A 171 -8.63 7.73 12.66
C GLU A 171 -8.62 6.21 12.39
N LEU A 172 -7.72 5.51 13.09
CA LEU A 172 -7.68 4.06 13.08
C LEU A 172 -8.60 3.52 14.19
N LEU A 173 -9.04 2.27 14.04
CA LEU A 173 -9.73 1.53 15.09
C LEU A 173 -8.74 1.26 16.22
N PHE A 174 -8.54 2.23 17.11
CA PHE A 174 -7.88 1.96 18.38
C PHE A 174 -8.86 1.17 19.25
N GLU A 175 -8.65 -0.12 19.37
CA GLU A 175 -9.13 -0.83 20.55
C GLU A 175 -8.25 -0.36 21.72
N GLU A 176 -8.76 0.57 22.54
CA GLU A 176 -8.31 0.62 23.93
C GLU A 176 -8.49 -0.80 24.46
N ASN A 177 -7.41 -1.53 24.70
CA ASN A 177 -7.42 -2.65 25.63
C ASN A 177 -7.72 -2.09 27.03
N LYS A 178 -8.99 -1.72 27.26
CA LYS A 178 -9.61 -1.70 28.56
C LYS A 178 -10.08 -3.11 28.82
N ASP A 179 -9.73 -3.57 30.01
CA ASP A 179 -10.17 -4.81 30.65
C ASP A 179 -9.26 -6.03 30.43
N MET A 180 -8.14 -6.05 31.16
CA MET A 180 -7.87 -7.13 32.12
C MET A 180 -6.72 -6.73 33.09
N ASP A 181 -7.01 -5.79 33.99
CA ASP A 181 -6.34 -5.71 35.30
C ASP A 181 -7.36 -5.21 36.36
N MET A 182 -8.58 -5.73 36.25
CA MET A 182 -9.53 -5.83 37.37
C MET A 182 -9.93 -7.30 37.50
N GLU A 183 -9.11 -8.08 38.19
CA GLU A 183 -9.57 -8.98 39.26
C GLU A 183 -8.40 -9.71 39.94
N ARG A 184 -8.10 -9.20 41.15
CA ARG A 184 -7.59 -9.90 42.36
C ARG A 184 -6.09 -10.16 42.52
#